data_AF-A0A960D838-F1
#
_entry.id   AF-A0A960D838-F1
#
_cell.length_a   1.000
_cell.length_b   1.000
_cell.length_c   1.000
_cell.angle_alpha   90.00
_cell.angle_beta   90.00
_cell.angle_gamma   90.00
#
_symmetry.space_group_name_H-M   'P 1'
#
loop_
_entity.id
_entity.type
_entity.pdbx_description
1 polymer ?
#
loop_
_entity_poly.entity_id
_entity_poly.type
_entity_poly.pdbx_seq_one_letter_code
_entity_poly.pdbx_strand_id
1 'polypeptide(L)'
;TQQLGKSFLQKLGILKPDSTGITNGQIPVVYGSTAVEYVIKRGMSQIGVPYSWGGGNANGPTNGIDDGAGTVGFDCSGLILYSFAGVGIKLPHYSGSQYNMGTKIPSAEMRRGDVIFYGPGGSQHVTLYLGNNQMLEAPYTGSTVKISPVRTSGMTPFVVRYIN
;
A
#
# COMPACT_ATOMS: atom_id res chain seq x y z
N THR A 1 -4.73 -9.74 -7.45
CA THR A 1 -3.70 -8.85 -8.04
C THR A 1 -3.52 -9.00 -9.53
N GLN A 2 -3.18 -10.18 -10.07
CA GLN A 2 -2.90 -10.34 -11.52
C GLN A 2 -3.99 -9.76 -12.44
N GLN A 3 -5.26 -10.11 -12.20
CA GLN A 3 -6.37 -9.60 -13.01
C GLN A 3 -6.49 -8.07 -12.92
N LEU A 4 -6.35 -7.48 -11.73
CA LEU A 4 -6.34 -6.03 -11.54
C LEU A 4 -5.21 -5.35 -12.34
N GLY A 5 -4.01 -5.91 -12.30
CA GLY A 5 -2.89 -5.41 -13.10
C GLY A 5 -3.13 -5.52 -14.60
N LYS A 6 -3.69 -6.63 -15.09
CA LYS A 6 -4.10 -6.76 -16.50
C LYS A 6 -5.12 -5.68 -16.87
N SER A 7 -6.14 -5.46 -16.04
CA SER A 7 -7.14 -4.41 -16.26
C SER A 7 -6.52 -3.02 -16.26
N PHE A 8 -5.54 -2.76 -15.39
CA PHE A 8 -4.83 -1.47 -15.36
C PHE A 8 -4.00 -1.25 -16.63
N LEU A 9 -3.18 -2.24 -17.04
CA LEU A 9 -2.40 -2.17 -18.28
C LEU A 9 -3.29 -2.03 -19.52
N GLN A 10 -4.45 -2.68 -19.54
CA GLN A 10 -5.44 -2.55 -20.61
C GLN A 10 -5.98 -1.12 -20.70
N LYS A 11 -6.29 -0.48 -19.56
CA LYS A 11 -6.76 0.92 -19.51
C LYS A 11 -5.70 1.90 -19.99
N LEU A 12 -4.43 1.58 -19.79
CA LEU A 12 -3.30 2.35 -20.32
C LEU A 12 -2.99 2.07 -21.79
N GLY A 13 -3.64 1.08 -22.42
CA GLY A 13 -3.37 0.69 -23.81
C GLY A 13 -2.03 -0.02 -24.02
N ILE A 14 -1.43 -0.57 -22.95
CA ILE A 14 -0.09 -1.19 -22.98
C ILE A 14 -0.10 -2.67 -22.58
N LEU A 15 -1.28 -3.30 -22.47
CA LEU A 15 -1.37 -4.73 -22.19
C LEU A 15 -0.80 -5.53 -23.35
N LYS A 16 0.17 -6.41 -23.05
CA LYS A 16 0.73 -7.37 -24.02
C LYS A 16 0.10 -8.77 -23.83
N PRO A 17 0.05 -9.62 -24.87
CA PRO A 17 -0.50 -10.97 -24.76
C PRO A 17 0.15 -11.84 -23.66
N ASP A 18 1.45 -11.66 -23.43
CA ASP A 18 2.27 -12.39 -22.45
C ASP A 18 2.26 -11.73 -21.05
N SER A 19 1.57 -10.60 -20.88
CA SER A 19 1.52 -9.89 -19.60
C SER A 19 0.87 -10.76 -18.52
N THR A 20 1.61 -11.08 -17.47
CA THR A 20 1.08 -11.83 -16.31
C THR A 20 0.11 -10.99 -15.46
N GLY A 21 0.21 -9.67 -15.55
CA GLY A 21 -0.52 -8.71 -14.70
C GLY A 21 0.14 -8.45 -13.35
N ILE A 22 1.30 -9.06 -13.06
CA ILE A 22 2.16 -8.63 -11.97
C ILE A 22 3.13 -7.59 -12.49
N THR A 23 3.21 -6.43 -11.84
CA THR A 23 3.90 -5.24 -12.37
C THR A 23 5.00 -4.70 -11.46
N ASN A 24 5.41 -5.46 -10.43
CA ASN A 24 6.53 -5.08 -9.54
C ASN A 24 7.78 -4.72 -10.37
N GLY A 25 8.15 -3.43 -10.38
CA GLY A 25 9.30 -2.92 -11.14
C GLY A 25 9.12 -2.90 -12.67
N GLN A 26 7.90 -3.07 -13.18
CA GLN A 26 7.62 -3.20 -14.63
C GLN A 26 6.76 -2.06 -15.20
N ILE A 27 6.21 -1.17 -14.36
CA ILE A 27 5.43 -0.03 -14.84
C ILE A 27 6.39 0.98 -15.48
N PRO A 28 6.22 1.37 -16.76
CA PRO A 28 7.06 2.39 -17.37
C PRO A 28 6.93 3.74 -16.66
N VAL A 29 8.04 4.46 -16.48
CA VAL A 29 8.10 5.74 -15.75
C VAL A 29 7.10 6.78 -16.27
N VAL A 30 6.85 6.80 -17.58
CA VAL A 30 5.85 7.71 -18.19
C VAL A 30 4.42 7.50 -17.69
N TYR A 31 4.13 6.33 -17.08
CA TYR A 31 2.84 6.01 -16.46
C TYR A 31 2.92 5.96 -14.93
N GLY A 32 4.07 6.27 -14.33
CA GLY A 32 4.32 6.16 -12.89
C GLY A 32 3.38 7.04 -12.07
N SER A 33 3.21 8.31 -12.45
CA SER A 33 2.30 9.24 -11.77
C SER A 33 0.84 8.76 -11.83
N THR A 34 0.37 8.32 -13.00
CA THR A 34 -0.99 7.75 -13.16
C THR A 34 -1.20 6.51 -12.29
N ALA A 35 -0.19 5.64 -12.21
CA ALA A 35 -0.25 4.46 -11.35
C ALA A 35 -0.29 4.83 -9.86
N VAL A 36 0.55 5.76 -9.41
CA VAL A 36 0.57 6.27 -8.03
C VAL A 36 -0.79 6.86 -7.64
N GLU A 37 -1.36 7.73 -8.47
CA GLU A 37 -2.67 8.34 -8.17
C GLU A 37 -3.80 7.29 -8.14
N TYR A 38 -3.72 6.24 -8.96
CA TYR A 38 -4.68 5.14 -8.90
C TYR A 38 -4.55 4.34 -7.59
N VAL A 39 -3.33 4.08 -7.13
CA VAL A 39 -3.05 3.43 -5.84
C VAL A 39 -3.61 4.28 -4.69
N ILE A 40 -3.32 5.58 -4.67
CA ILE A 40 -3.80 6.50 -3.62
C ILE A 40 -5.32 6.59 -3.65
N LYS A 41 -5.94 6.71 -4.83
CA LYS A 41 -7.40 6.74 -4.97
C LYS A 41 -8.05 5.49 -4.39
N ARG A 42 -7.48 4.31 -4.64
CA ARG A 42 -7.97 3.05 -4.06
C ARG A 42 -7.88 3.06 -2.54
N GLY A 43 -6.72 3.42 -1.98
CA GLY A 43 -6.55 3.50 -0.54
C GLY A 43 -7.52 4.50 0.11
N MET A 44 -7.62 5.70 -0.45
CA MET A 44 -8.51 6.75 0.06
C MET A 44 -9.99 6.36 0.00
N SER A 45 -10.41 5.54 -0.97
CA SER A 45 -11.79 5.06 -1.02
C SER A 45 -12.16 4.10 0.11
N GLN A 46 -11.18 3.69 0.95
CA GLN A 46 -11.39 2.87 2.13
C GLN A 46 -11.45 3.68 3.43
N ILE A 47 -11.35 5.02 3.39
CA ILE A 47 -11.48 5.86 4.58
C ILE A 47 -12.81 5.54 5.29
N GLY A 48 -12.74 5.31 6.60
CA GLY A 48 -13.88 4.90 7.42
C GLY A 48 -14.06 3.40 7.58
N VAL A 49 -13.39 2.55 6.77
CA VAL A 49 -13.40 1.09 6.97
C VAL A 49 -12.74 0.76 8.31
N PRO A 50 -13.31 -0.15 9.13
CA PRO A 50 -12.73 -0.52 10.42
C PRO A 50 -11.31 -1.09 10.31
N TYR A 51 -10.51 -0.85 11.35
CA TYR A 51 -9.31 -1.62 11.56
C TYR A 51 -9.65 -3.07 11.94
N SER A 52 -8.92 -4.02 11.38
CA SER A 52 -8.98 -5.44 11.77
C SER A 52 -7.59 -6.03 11.71
N TRP A 53 -7.09 -6.59 12.82
CA TRP A 53 -5.77 -7.22 12.88
C TRP A 53 -5.69 -8.40 11.90
N GLY A 54 -4.72 -8.40 10.98
CA GLY A 54 -4.64 -9.39 9.89
C GLY A 54 -5.65 -9.19 8.77
N GLY A 55 -6.47 -8.14 8.82
CA GLY A 55 -7.54 -7.90 7.86
C GLY A 55 -7.05 -7.32 6.54
N GLY A 56 -7.71 -7.70 5.45
CA GLY A 56 -7.53 -7.14 4.12
C GLY A 56 -6.84 -8.08 3.14
N ASN A 57 -7.19 -7.97 1.87
CA ASN A 57 -6.49 -8.64 0.78
C ASN A 57 -6.51 -7.78 -0.49
N ALA A 58 -6.02 -8.32 -1.60
CA ALA A 58 -5.96 -7.60 -2.87
C ALA A 58 -7.32 -7.08 -3.40
N ASN A 59 -8.44 -7.66 -2.94
CA ASN A 59 -9.79 -7.37 -3.40
C ASN A 59 -10.58 -6.46 -2.46
N GLY A 60 -10.20 -6.33 -1.19
CA GLY A 60 -10.91 -5.49 -0.22
C GLY A 60 -10.63 -5.85 1.23
N PRO A 61 -11.40 -5.27 2.18
CA PRO A 61 -11.34 -5.65 3.58
C PRO A 61 -11.83 -7.08 3.78
N THR A 62 -11.30 -7.75 4.80
CA THR A 62 -11.68 -9.12 5.16
C THR A 62 -11.81 -9.25 6.66
N ASN A 63 -12.35 -10.37 7.13
CA ASN A 63 -12.09 -10.78 8.51
C ASN A 63 -10.57 -10.85 8.76
N GLY A 64 -10.18 -10.47 9.96
CA GLY A 64 -8.81 -10.56 10.43
C GLY A 64 -8.46 -11.95 10.96
N ILE A 65 -7.39 -11.99 11.75
CA ILE A 65 -6.95 -13.14 12.55
C ILE A 65 -6.90 -12.73 14.01
N ASP A 66 -6.85 -13.70 14.94
CA ASP A 66 -6.75 -13.45 16.38
C ASP A 66 -7.79 -12.42 16.85
N ASP A 67 -7.36 -11.30 17.44
CA ASP A 67 -8.21 -10.19 17.89
C ASP A 67 -9.06 -9.56 16.78
N GLY A 68 -8.69 -9.74 15.51
CA GLY A 68 -9.40 -9.28 14.33
C GLY A 68 -10.38 -10.29 13.72
N ALA A 69 -10.45 -11.53 14.22
CA ALA A 69 -11.20 -12.62 13.57
C ALA A 69 -12.70 -12.34 13.36
N GLY A 70 -13.30 -11.51 14.23
CA GLY A 70 -14.71 -11.10 14.15
C GLY A 70 -14.96 -9.76 13.43
N THR A 71 -13.94 -9.11 12.88
CA THR A 71 -14.05 -7.76 12.30
C THR A 71 -13.66 -7.77 10.82
N VAL A 72 -14.58 -7.37 9.94
CA VAL A 72 -14.24 -7.10 8.53
C VAL A 72 -13.57 -5.74 8.43
N GLY A 73 -12.30 -5.71 8.01
CA GLY A 73 -11.53 -4.48 7.96
C GLY A 73 -10.17 -4.63 7.30
N PHE A 74 -9.31 -3.67 7.58
CA PHE A 74 -7.90 -3.67 7.17
C PHE A 74 -6.98 -3.57 8.37
N ASP A 75 -5.85 -4.28 8.35
CA ASP A 75 -4.66 -3.85 9.08
C ASP A 75 -3.79 -2.95 8.20
N CYS A 76 -2.68 -2.48 8.77
CA CYS A 76 -1.77 -1.56 8.11
C CYS A 76 -1.23 -2.11 6.78
N SER A 77 -0.70 -3.32 6.78
CA SER A 77 -0.08 -3.93 5.60
C SER A 77 -1.12 -4.43 4.58
N GLY A 78 -2.31 -4.83 5.05
CA GLY A 78 -3.48 -5.19 4.26
C GLY A 78 -4.03 -4.01 3.45
N LEU A 79 -4.07 -2.81 4.03
CA LEU A 79 -4.46 -1.60 3.29
C LEU A 79 -3.45 -1.26 2.19
N ILE A 80 -2.15 -1.38 2.46
CA ILE A 80 -1.09 -1.10 1.49
C ILE A 80 -1.13 -2.11 0.34
N LEU A 81 -1.17 -3.41 0.62
CA LEU A 81 -1.24 -4.42 -0.45
C LEU A 81 -2.52 -4.27 -1.29
N TYR A 82 -3.67 -3.94 -0.68
CA TYR A 82 -4.91 -3.68 -1.40
C TYR A 82 -4.79 -2.51 -2.37
N SER A 83 -4.18 -1.41 -1.90
CA SER A 83 -4.01 -0.19 -2.68
C SER A 83 -3.14 -0.46 -3.91
N PHE A 84 -1.97 -1.07 -3.71
CA PHE A 84 -1.00 -1.40 -4.76
C PHE A 84 -1.46 -2.52 -5.71
N ALA A 85 -2.29 -3.46 -5.23
CA ALA A 85 -2.82 -4.53 -6.06
C ALA A 85 -3.62 -4.00 -7.26
N GLY A 86 -4.17 -2.79 -7.18
CA GLY A 86 -4.94 -2.15 -8.25
C GLY A 86 -4.15 -1.90 -9.53
N VAL A 87 -2.83 -1.75 -9.44
CA VAL A 87 -1.94 -1.56 -10.60
C VAL A 87 -1.11 -2.80 -10.91
N GLY A 88 -1.40 -3.94 -10.26
CA GLY A 88 -0.68 -5.20 -10.44
C GLY A 88 0.55 -5.37 -9.54
N ILE A 89 0.85 -4.42 -8.65
CA ILE A 89 1.95 -4.57 -7.70
C ILE A 89 1.50 -5.55 -6.60
N LYS A 90 2.18 -6.69 -6.53
CA LYS A 90 1.92 -7.73 -5.54
C LYS A 90 2.82 -7.51 -4.34
N LEU A 91 2.20 -7.41 -3.16
CA LEU A 91 2.87 -7.25 -1.88
C LEU A 91 2.42 -8.38 -0.94
N PRO A 92 3.31 -8.87 -0.06
CA PRO A 92 2.95 -9.80 1.01
C PRO A 92 2.11 -9.10 2.08
N HIS A 93 1.33 -9.87 2.84
CA HIS A 93 0.55 -9.37 3.98
C HIS A 93 1.39 -9.37 5.25
N TYR A 94 2.48 -8.61 5.24
CA TYR A 94 3.32 -8.34 6.40
C TYR A 94 4.21 -7.13 6.13
N SER A 95 4.16 -6.12 7.00
CA SER A 95 4.90 -4.85 6.86
C SER A 95 6.41 -5.05 6.73
N GLY A 96 7.02 -5.91 7.54
CA GLY A 96 8.47 -6.19 7.46
C GLY A 96 8.88 -6.80 6.12
N SER A 97 8.06 -7.71 5.57
CA SER A 97 8.31 -8.24 4.22
C SER A 97 8.08 -7.21 3.13
N GLN A 98 7.07 -6.35 3.26
CA GLN A 98 6.86 -5.21 2.35
C GLN A 98 8.05 -4.25 2.38
N TYR A 99 8.63 -3.99 3.55
CA TYR A 99 9.80 -3.14 3.70
C TYR A 99 11.00 -3.69 2.94
N ASN A 100 11.17 -5.00 2.81
CA ASN A 100 12.27 -5.59 2.03
C ASN A 100 12.05 -5.59 0.51
N MET A 101 10.91 -5.08 0.03
CA MET A 101 10.62 -4.93 -1.40
C MET A 101 10.94 -3.51 -1.89
N GLY A 102 10.85 -3.33 -3.22
CA GLY A 102 10.95 -2.01 -3.88
C GLY A 102 12.30 -1.31 -3.69
N THR A 103 12.31 -0.02 -4.00
CA THR A 103 13.51 0.83 -3.89
C THR A 103 13.48 1.63 -2.60
N LYS A 104 14.59 1.64 -1.85
CA LYS A 104 14.72 2.46 -0.64
C LYS A 104 15.00 3.91 -1.02
N ILE A 105 14.22 4.82 -0.46
CA ILE A 105 14.39 6.27 -0.62
C ILE A 105 14.61 6.85 0.77
N PRO A 106 15.61 7.72 0.99
CA PRO A 106 15.80 8.37 2.29
C PRO A 106 14.49 8.99 2.77
N SER A 107 14.11 8.81 4.04
CA SER A 107 12.81 9.30 4.52
C SER A 107 12.67 10.83 4.39
N ALA A 108 13.78 11.58 4.41
CA ALA A 108 13.78 13.01 4.15
C ALA A 108 13.40 13.39 2.70
N GLU A 109 13.51 12.45 1.76
CA GLU A 109 13.20 12.62 0.34
C GLU A 109 11.88 11.95 -0.06
N MET A 110 11.07 11.53 0.92
CA MET A 110 9.80 10.85 0.65
C MET A 110 8.89 11.71 -0.24
N ARG A 111 8.26 11.08 -1.21
CA ARG A 111 7.32 11.69 -2.15
C ARG A 111 5.97 11.02 -2.07
N ARG A 112 4.93 11.76 -2.44
CA ARG A 112 3.58 11.22 -2.57
C ARG A 112 3.60 9.90 -3.35
N GLY A 113 3.02 8.85 -2.76
CA GLY A 113 3.04 7.48 -3.30
C GLY A 113 4.10 6.56 -2.68
N ASP A 114 5.11 7.10 -2.00
CA ASP A 114 6.05 6.30 -1.22
C ASP A 114 5.38 5.73 0.03
N VAL A 115 5.93 4.62 0.53
CA VAL A 115 5.38 3.90 1.68
C VAL A 115 6.31 4.06 2.88
N ILE A 116 5.76 4.58 3.98
CA ILE A 116 6.47 4.84 5.23
C ILE A 116 6.35 3.61 6.13
N PHE A 117 7.44 3.24 6.80
CA PHE A 117 7.51 2.10 7.70
C PHE A 117 7.98 2.52 9.08
N TYR A 118 7.59 1.73 10.08
CA TYR A 118 7.90 1.97 11.49
C TYR A 118 8.43 0.70 12.16
N GLY A 119 9.25 0.89 13.19
CA GLY A 119 9.83 -0.15 14.02
C GLY A 119 11.02 -0.87 13.38
N PRO A 120 11.70 -1.74 14.15
CA PRO A 120 12.84 -2.51 13.67
C PRO A 120 12.47 -3.33 12.42
N GLY A 121 13.21 -3.13 11.33
CA GLY A 121 12.96 -3.81 10.05
C GLY A 121 11.61 -3.45 9.40
N GLY A 122 10.97 -2.35 9.80
CA GLY A 122 9.67 -1.94 9.28
C GLY A 122 8.51 -2.84 9.70
N SER A 123 8.69 -3.62 10.78
CA SER A 123 7.75 -4.66 11.22
C SER A 123 6.56 -4.13 12.03
N GLN A 124 6.63 -2.92 12.58
CA GLN A 124 5.62 -2.42 13.52
C GLN A 124 4.40 -1.83 12.82
N HIS A 125 4.60 -0.98 11.80
CA HIS A 125 3.51 -0.30 11.11
C HIS A 125 3.93 0.14 9.71
N VAL A 126 2.95 0.36 8.83
CA VAL A 126 3.17 0.80 7.45
C VAL A 126 2.04 1.71 6.98
N THR A 127 2.38 2.77 6.24
CA THR A 127 1.42 3.80 5.78
C THR A 127 1.77 4.31 4.38
N LEU A 128 0.78 4.83 3.65
CA LEU A 128 0.97 5.39 2.31
C LEU A 128 1.14 6.91 2.41
N TYR A 129 2.29 7.46 2.01
CA TYR A 129 2.54 8.89 2.06
C TYR A 129 1.76 9.62 0.97
N LEU A 130 1.05 10.68 1.35
CA LEU A 130 0.17 11.45 0.47
C LEU A 130 0.82 12.76 0.00
N GLY A 131 2.05 13.06 0.44
CA GLY A 131 2.60 14.41 0.32
C GLY A 131 2.10 15.32 1.44
N ASN A 132 2.61 16.55 1.49
CA ASN A 132 2.17 17.59 2.43
C ASN A 132 2.13 17.14 3.91
N ASN A 133 3.09 16.31 4.31
CA ASN A 133 3.18 15.76 5.67
C ASN A 133 1.93 14.96 6.11
N GLN A 134 1.21 14.35 5.16
CA GLN A 134 0.05 13.49 5.41
C GLN A 134 0.30 12.05 4.97
N MET A 135 -0.30 11.10 5.69
CA MET A 135 -0.26 9.68 5.35
C MET A 135 -1.63 9.02 5.52
N LEU A 136 -1.92 8.04 4.68
CA LEU A 136 -3.09 7.16 4.80
C LEU A 136 -2.70 5.89 5.56
N GLU A 137 -3.52 5.51 6.54
CA GLU A 137 -3.23 4.36 7.39
C GLU A 137 -4.49 3.65 7.92
N ALA A 138 -4.32 2.36 8.28
CA ALA A 138 -5.20 1.61 9.16
C ALA A 138 -4.46 1.41 10.50
N PRO A 139 -4.74 2.22 11.56
CA PRO A 139 -3.74 2.47 12.60
C PRO A 139 -3.73 1.45 13.76
N TYR A 140 -4.89 1.09 14.33
CA TYR A 140 -5.01 0.20 15.49
C TYR A 140 -6.47 -0.19 15.76
N THR A 141 -6.68 -1.24 16.58
CA THR A 141 -8.00 -1.76 16.98
C THR A 141 -8.90 -0.68 17.57
N GLY A 142 -10.15 -0.61 17.08
CA GLY A 142 -11.12 0.42 17.49
C GLY A 142 -11.02 1.74 16.70
N SER A 143 -10.06 1.87 15.79
CA SER A 143 -10.01 2.97 14.81
C SER A 143 -10.53 2.51 13.44
N THR A 144 -10.62 3.45 12.51
CA THR A 144 -10.87 3.23 11.09
C THR A 144 -9.68 3.69 10.25
N VAL A 145 -9.69 3.30 8.97
CA VAL A 145 -8.80 3.85 7.94
C VAL A 145 -8.99 5.36 7.88
N LYS A 146 -7.89 6.11 7.94
CA LYS A 146 -7.93 7.57 7.99
C LYS A 146 -6.66 8.20 7.45
N ILE A 147 -6.74 9.51 7.20
CA ILE A 147 -5.58 10.35 6.95
C ILE A 147 -5.09 10.88 8.29
N SER A 148 -3.78 10.80 8.51
CA SER A 148 -3.10 11.32 9.70
C SER A 148 -1.92 12.19 9.29
N PRO A 149 -1.47 13.13 10.15
CA PRO A 149 -0.14 13.72 10.02
C PRO A 149 0.94 12.64 10.07
N VAL A 150 2.02 12.80 9.30
CA VAL A 150 3.18 11.90 9.37
C VAL A 150 3.77 11.92 10.77
N ARG A 151 4.12 10.73 11.27
CA ARG A 151 4.83 10.55 12.54
C ARG A 151 6.27 10.16 12.26
N THR A 152 7.21 10.69 13.02
CA THR A 152 8.65 10.39 12.86
C THR A 152 9.20 9.45 13.93
N SER A 153 8.54 9.37 15.09
CA SER A 153 8.94 8.45 16.16
C SER A 153 8.87 6.99 15.68
N GLY A 154 10.01 6.30 15.75
CA GLY A 154 10.14 4.92 15.30
C GLY A 154 10.07 4.73 13.78
N MET A 155 10.03 5.81 12.98
CA MET A 155 10.06 5.73 11.52
C MET A 155 11.41 5.19 11.05
N THR A 156 11.40 4.33 10.03
CA THR A 156 12.63 3.82 9.41
C THR A 156 13.40 4.95 8.71
N PRO A 157 14.74 4.83 8.55
CA PRO A 157 15.54 5.84 7.86
C PRO A 157 15.24 5.93 6.35
N PHE A 158 14.55 4.92 5.81
CA PHE A 158 14.09 4.89 4.43
C PHE A 158 12.59 4.65 4.34
N VAL A 159 11.93 5.29 3.39
CA VAL A 159 10.64 4.87 2.83
C VAL A 159 10.87 3.91 1.66
N VAL A 160 9.82 3.27 1.17
CA VAL A 160 9.89 2.39 -0.01
C VAL A 160 9.08 2.95 -1.16
N ARG A 161 9.72 3.03 -2.33
CA ARG A 161 9.07 3.33 -3.61
C ARG A 161 8.84 2.04 -4.40
N TYR A 162 7.58 1.78 -4.76
CA TYR A 162 7.20 0.63 -5.59
C TYR A 162 6.93 0.99 -7.06
N ILE A 163 6.74 2.28 -7.36
CA ILE A 163 6.44 2.83 -8.69
C ILE A 163 7.42 3.99 -8.92
N ASN A 164 8.19 3.94 -10.01
CA ASN A 164 9.13 4.99 -10.40
C ASN A 164 8.50 6.01 -11.33
#